data_AF-A0A2S0KSM4-F1
#
_entry.id   AF-A0A2S0KSM4-F1
#
_cell.length_a   1.000
_cell.length_b   1.000
_cell.length_c   1.000
_cell.angle_alpha   90.00
_cell.angle_beta   90.00
_cell.angle_gamma   90.00
#
_symmetry.space_group_name_H-M   'P 1'
#
loop_
_entity.id
_entity.type
_entity.pdbx_description
1 polymer ?
#
loop_
_entity_poly.entity_id
_entity_poly.type
_entity_poly.pdbx_seq_one_letter_code
_entity_poly.pdbx_strand_id
1 'polypeptide(L)'
;MSHKQDKAARRKAKLKARKFHAEQHRLHLSGRIADALMDLCADVLPEYVDDSKGPDLVGRNIIWRLGMVAWNIAVTGRKEIDDSSVDEMRVDAESKKIVRDEINGLVRRKYEKFPELRTAIKDVSALLVAGQARLKVSLGDTFPAMPIPDFSDKPTPLMPEQILTKRKELGFSQVKLAAALGVSVKKVSAWERGKAVPNEVETMKIRNMVS
;
A
#
# COMPACT_ATOMS: atom_id res chain seq x y z
N MET A 1 27.79 -22.14 -50.60
CA MET A 1 28.10 -21.39 -49.34
C MET A 1 27.25 -20.14 -49.11
N SER A 2 26.70 -19.50 -50.16
CA SER A 2 25.89 -18.26 -50.08
C SER A 2 24.55 -18.39 -49.31
N HIS A 3 23.80 -19.48 -49.51
CA HIS A 3 22.46 -19.68 -48.91
C HIS A 3 22.46 -19.81 -47.37
N LYS A 4 23.60 -20.18 -46.77
CA LYS A 4 23.76 -20.32 -45.31
C LYS A 4 24.05 -18.97 -44.64
N GLN A 5 24.76 -18.07 -45.35
CA GLN A 5 25.03 -16.70 -44.90
C GLN A 5 23.77 -15.82 -44.91
N ASP A 6 22.90 -15.94 -45.92
CA ASP A 6 21.62 -15.22 -45.97
C ASP A 6 20.66 -15.66 -44.83
N LYS A 7 20.58 -16.96 -44.54
CA LYS A 7 19.78 -17.48 -43.41
C LYS A 7 20.29 -16.96 -42.04
N ALA A 8 21.60 -16.84 -41.87
CA ALA A 8 22.20 -16.30 -40.66
C ALA A 8 21.92 -14.79 -40.50
N ALA A 9 22.03 -14.02 -41.59
CA ALA A 9 21.71 -12.59 -41.62
C ALA A 9 20.23 -12.33 -41.27
N ARG A 10 19.29 -13.09 -41.85
CA ARG A 10 17.85 -12.99 -41.54
C ARG A 10 17.54 -13.30 -40.07
N ARG A 11 18.18 -14.33 -39.49
CA ARG A 11 18.03 -14.65 -38.05
C ARG A 11 18.54 -13.52 -37.15
N LYS A 12 19.71 -12.93 -37.48
CA LYS A 12 20.28 -11.79 -36.74
C LYS A 12 19.38 -10.55 -36.84
N ALA A 13 18.84 -10.26 -38.02
CA ALA A 13 17.89 -9.17 -38.23
C ALA A 13 16.59 -9.36 -37.43
N LYS A 14 15.99 -10.56 -37.46
CA LYS A 14 14.79 -10.90 -36.67
C LYS A 14 15.05 -10.76 -35.17
N LEU A 15 16.21 -11.19 -34.69
CA LEU A 15 16.60 -11.02 -33.28
C LEU A 15 16.74 -9.55 -32.91
N LYS A 16 17.37 -8.73 -33.76
CA LYS A 16 17.51 -7.27 -33.54
C LYS A 16 16.15 -6.59 -33.50
N ALA A 17 15.26 -6.90 -34.44
CA ALA A 17 13.90 -6.38 -34.46
C ALA A 17 13.12 -6.76 -33.19
N ARG A 18 13.18 -8.03 -32.76
CA ARG A 18 12.54 -8.48 -31.52
C ARG A 18 13.07 -7.74 -30.29
N LYS A 19 14.40 -7.54 -30.19
CA LYS A 19 15.01 -6.77 -29.10
C LYS A 19 14.54 -5.31 -29.11
N PHE A 20 14.49 -4.69 -30.29
CA PHE A 20 14.01 -3.31 -30.44
C PHE A 20 12.55 -3.17 -30.01
N HIS A 21 11.66 -4.05 -30.48
CA HIS A 21 10.26 -4.04 -30.06
C HIS A 21 10.08 -4.27 -28.56
N ALA A 22 10.86 -5.20 -27.97
CA ALA A 22 10.83 -5.43 -26.52
C ALA A 22 11.28 -4.19 -25.74
N GLU A 23 12.31 -3.48 -26.21
CA GLU A 23 12.78 -2.25 -25.58
C GLU A 23 11.76 -1.11 -25.70
N GLN A 24 11.16 -0.93 -26.88
CA GLN A 24 10.09 0.06 -27.08
C GLN A 24 8.89 -0.21 -26.16
N HIS A 25 8.48 -1.48 -26.06
CA HIS A 25 7.43 -1.88 -25.13
C HIS A 25 7.81 -1.60 -23.67
N ARG A 26 9.07 -1.87 -23.30
CA ARG A 26 9.61 -1.58 -21.95
C ARG A 26 9.60 -0.09 -21.63
N LEU A 27 10.02 0.76 -22.57
CA LEU A 27 10.01 2.22 -22.42
C LEU A 27 8.58 2.76 -22.30
N HIS A 28 7.66 2.29 -23.13
CA HIS A 28 6.26 2.66 -23.06
C HIS A 28 5.64 2.27 -21.71
N LEU A 29 5.89 1.05 -21.23
CA LEU A 29 5.43 0.60 -19.92
C LEU A 29 6.04 1.41 -18.77
N SER A 30 7.33 1.74 -18.85
CA SER A 30 8.01 2.61 -17.88
C SER A 30 7.35 3.98 -17.79
N GLY A 31 7.04 4.60 -18.94
CA GLY A 31 6.31 5.88 -18.97
C GLY A 31 4.92 5.76 -18.34
N ARG A 32 4.14 4.74 -18.70
CA ARG A 32 2.80 4.51 -18.12
C ARG A 32 2.84 4.32 -16.60
N ILE A 33 3.82 3.58 -16.08
CA ILE A 33 3.97 3.37 -14.64
C ILE A 33 4.46 4.65 -13.95
N ALA A 34 5.31 5.44 -14.59
CA ALA A 34 5.70 6.75 -14.07
C ALA A 34 4.48 7.68 -13.93
N ASP A 35 3.64 7.78 -14.95
CA ASP A 35 2.43 8.60 -14.91
C ASP A 35 1.45 8.12 -13.83
N ALA A 36 1.24 6.80 -13.74
CA ALA A 36 0.39 6.20 -12.71
C ALA A 36 0.94 6.42 -11.29
N LEU A 37 2.25 6.34 -11.08
CA LEU A 37 2.87 6.59 -9.78
C LEU A 37 2.80 8.07 -9.39
N MET A 38 2.90 8.99 -10.36
CA MET A 38 2.68 10.41 -10.10
C MET A 38 1.23 10.70 -9.67
N ASP A 39 0.23 10.12 -10.36
CA ASP A 39 -1.19 10.23 -9.97
C ASP A 39 -1.46 9.56 -8.60
N LEU A 40 -0.86 8.39 -8.33
CA LEU A 40 -0.99 7.72 -7.04
C LEU A 40 -0.56 8.62 -5.86
N CYS A 41 0.51 9.40 -6.06
CA CYS A 41 1.07 10.27 -5.03
C CYS A 41 0.47 11.68 -5.03
N ALA A 42 -0.38 12.04 -5.99
CA ALA A 42 -0.76 13.43 -6.24
C ALA A 42 -1.44 14.11 -5.04
N ASP A 43 -2.31 13.39 -4.31
CA ASP A 43 -3.08 13.99 -3.21
C ASP A 43 -2.20 14.33 -2.00
N VAL A 44 -1.09 13.62 -1.82
CA VAL A 44 -0.19 13.76 -0.68
C VAL A 44 1.09 14.51 -1.02
N LEU A 45 1.37 14.68 -2.31
CA LEU A 45 2.48 15.47 -2.83
C LEU A 45 2.65 16.84 -2.15
N PRO A 46 1.58 17.64 -1.89
CA PRO A 46 1.73 18.96 -1.28
C PRO A 46 2.30 18.94 0.14
N GLU A 47 2.18 17.82 0.87
CA GLU A 47 2.72 17.71 2.24
C GLU A 47 4.24 17.50 2.25
N TYR A 48 4.82 17.09 1.12
CA TYR A 48 6.22 16.71 1.01
C TYR A 48 7.06 17.72 0.19
N VAL A 49 6.42 18.66 -0.50
CA VAL A 49 7.06 19.48 -1.54
C VAL A 49 6.88 20.96 -1.26
N ASP A 50 7.97 21.72 -1.31
CA ASP A 50 7.97 23.18 -1.31
C ASP A 50 8.56 23.73 -2.62
N ASP A 51 7.68 24.12 -3.55
CA ASP A 51 8.08 24.68 -4.84
C ASP A 51 8.36 26.20 -4.81
N SER A 52 8.39 26.83 -3.64
CA SER A 52 8.54 28.30 -3.51
C SER A 52 9.83 28.85 -4.13
N LYS A 53 10.87 28.01 -4.26
CA LYS A 53 12.17 28.36 -4.84
C LYS A 53 12.46 27.62 -6.15
N GLY A 54 11.42 27.08 -6.79
CA GLY A 54 11.53 26.19 -7.95
C GLY A 54 11.26 24.74 -7.58
N PRO A 55 11.27 23.81 -8.56
CA PRO A 55 10.80 22.45 -8.34
C PRO A 55 11.61 21.70 -7.29
N ASP A 56 10.99 21.38 -6.15
CA ASP A 56 11.62 20.58 -5.10
C ASP A 56 11.68 19.11 -5.53
N LEU A 57 12.89 18.69 -5.92
CA LEU A 57 13.18 17.32 -6.33
C LEU A 57 13.45 16.40 -5.13
N VAL A 58 13.79 16.94 -3.96
CA VAL A 58 14.07 16.14 -2.76
C VAL A 58 12.75 15.63 -2.20
N GLY A 59 11.79 16.54 -1.97
CA GLY A 59 10.44 16.20 -1.54
C GLY A 59 9.77 15.19 -2.48
N ARG A 60 9.88 15.43 -3.80
CA ARG A 60 9.38 14.51 -4.84
C ARG A 60 10.03 13.14 -4.81
N ASN A 61 11.36 13.07 -4.62
CA ASN A 61 12.05 11.79 -4.50
C ASN A 61 11.58 11.01 -3.27
N ILE A 62 11.30 11.68 -2.15
CA ILE A 62 10.80 11.04 -0.93
C ILE A 62 9.42 10.43 -1.20
N ILE A 63 8.45 11.23 -1.66
CA ILE A 63 7.09 10.72 -1.84
C ILE A 63 7.00 9.67 -2.95
N TRP A 64 7.76 9.79 -4.04
CA TRP A 64 7.79 8.76 -5.08
C TRP A 64 8.45 7.46 -4.60
N ARG A 65 9.38 7.51 -3.63
CA ARG A 65 9.90 6.30 -2.98
C ARG A 65 8.86 5.65 -2.07
N LEU A 66 8.09 6.44 -1.31
CA LEU A 66 6.96 5.91 -0.54
C LEU A 66 5.92 5.26 -1.45
N GLY A 67 5.58 5.93 -2.55
CA GLY A 67 4.70 5.39 -3.59
C GLY A 67 5.25 4.12 -4.23
N MET A 68 6.57 4.03 -4.49
CA MET A 68 7.22 2.81 -4.99
C MET A 68 7.07 1.64 -4.01
N VAL A 69 7.25 1.88 -2.71
CA VAL A 69 7.07 0.85 -1.67
C VAL A 69 5.62 0.38 -1.66
N ALA A 70 4.65 1.29 -1.61
CA ALA A 70 3.23 0.97 -1.65
C ALA A 70 2.85 0.19 -2.92
N TRP A 71 3.37 0.61 -4.07
CA TRP A 71 3.17 -0.06 -5.35
C TRP A 71 3.64 -1.51 -5.31
N ASN A 72 4.86 -1.74 -4.80
CA ASN A 72 5.46 -3.06 -4.71
C ASN A 72 4.74 -3.98 -3.71
N ILE A 73 4.22 -3.44 -2.61
CA ILE A 73 3.34 -4.16 -1.68
C ILE A 73 2.09 -4.65 -2.44
N ALA A 74 1.42 -3.76 -3.18
CA ALA A 74 0.19 -4.10 -3.89
C ALA A 74 0.40 -5.12 -5.03
N VAL A 75 1.44 -4.98 -5.86
CA VAL A 75 1.69 -5.95 -6.95
C VAL A 75 2.13 -7.32 -6.43
N THR A 76 2.63 -7.40 -5.20
CA THR A 76 2.95 -8.67 -4.51
C THR A 76 1.75 -9.29 -3.78
N GLY A 77 0.57 -8.66 -3.84
CA GLY A 77 -0.66 -9.19 -3.24
C GLY A 77 -0.81 -8.89 -1.74
N ARG A 78 0.00 -8.00 -1.17
CA ARG A 78 -0.05 -7.64 0.24
C ARG A 78 -0.95 -6.42 0.45
N LYS A 79 -1.65 -6.38 1.60
CA LYS A 79 -2.56 -5.30 1.98
C LYS A 79 -1.84 -4.11 2.63
N GLU A 80 -0.72 -4.35 3.31
CA GLU A 80 -0.03 -3.36 4.15
C GLU A 80 1.48 -3.61 4.22
N ILE A 81 2.22 -2.59 4.67
CA ILE A 81 3.64 -2.73 5.00
C ILE A 81 3.82 -3.51 6.30
N ASP A 82 4.84 -4.37 6.34
CA ASP A 82 5.17 -5.14 7.53
C ASP A 82 5.85 -4.25 8.59
N ASP A 83 5.49 -4.42 9.86
CA ASP A 83 6.00 -3.61 10.96
C ASP A 83 7.53 -3.67 11.09
N SER A 84 8.14 -4.83 10.79
CA SER A 84 9.60 -4.96 10.84
C SER A 84 10.31 -4.02 9.87
N SER A 85 9.70 -3.73 8.72
CA SER A 85 10.27 -2.83 7.71
C SER A 85 10.27 -1.37 8.17
N VAL A 86 9.30 -0.97 8.99
CA VAL A 86 9.18 0.39 9.54
C VAL A 86 10.02 0.54 10.81
N ASP A 87 10.14 -0.52 11.60
CA ASP A 87 10.86 -0.50 12.87
C ASP A 87 12.37 -0.27 12.71
N GLU A 88 12.95 -0.65 11.57
CA GLU A 88 14.34 -0.36 11.21
C GLU A 88 14.63 1.13 10.98
N MET A 89 13.59 1.97 10.80
CA MET A 89 13.76 3.41 10.60
C MET A 89 14.28 4.08 11.88
N ARG A 90 15.30 4.92 11.74
CA ARG A 90 15.92 5.67 12.85
C ARG A 90 15.16 6.99 13.13
N VAL A 91 13.85 6.89 13.28
CA VAL A 91 12.94 8.00 13.63
C VAL A 91 12.09 7.63 14.84
N ASP A 92 11.42 8.61 15.44
CA ASP A 92 10.55 8.39 16.59
C ASP A 92 9.28 7.60 16.22
N ALA A 93 8.55 7.14 17.25
CA ALA A 93 7.37 6.29 17.07
C ALA A 93 6.21 6.98 16.33
N GLU A 94 6.06 8.30 16.49
CA GLU A 94 5.01 9.07 15.82
C GLU A 94 5.32 9.19 14.33
N SER A 95 6.56 9.54 13.99
CA SER A 95 7.05 9.56 12.60
C SER A 95 6.93 8.20 11.91
N LYS A 96 7.26 7.10 12.60
CA LYS A 96 7.06 5.73 12.08
C LYS A 96 5.59 5.44 11.76
N LYS A 97 4.69 5.86 12.65
CA LYS A 97 3.25 5.68 12.47
C LYS A 97 2.74 6.45 11.25
N ILE A 98 3.15 7.72 11.10
CA ILE A 98 2.77 8.54 9.94
C ILE A 98 3.22 7.88 8.63
N VAL A 99 4.47 7.44 8.56
CA VAL A 99 4.99 6.77 7.35
C VAL A 99 4.24 5.48 7.04
N ARG A 100 3.90 4.68 8.07
CA ARG A 100 3.10 3.46 7.91
C ARG A 100 1.72 3.77 7.35
N ASP A 101 1.01 4.71 7.97
CA ASP A 101 -0.35 5.08 7.60
C ASP A 101 -0.40 5.64 6.16
N GLU A 102 0.59 6.45 5.79
CA GLU A 102 0.74 6.98 4.44
C GLU A 102 0.97 5.86 3.40
N ILE A 103 1.92 4.96 3.65
CA ILE A 103 2.20 3.84 2.75
C ILE A 103 0.95 2.97 2.59
N ASN A 104 0.26 2.64 3.69
CA ASN A 104 -0.95 1.82 3.63
C ASN A 104 -2.09 2.52 2.86
N GLY A 105 -2.25 3.84 3.03
CA GLY A 105 -3.17 4.65 2.23
C GLY A 105 -2.84 4.62 0.74
N LEU A 106 -1.56 4.69 0.38
CA LEU A 106 -1.09 4.55 -1.00
C LEU A 106 -1.29 3.13 -1.54
N VAL A 107 -1.10 2.08 -0.74
CA VAL A 107 -1.35 0.68 -1.15
C VAL A 107 -2.81 0.52 -1.57
N ARG A 108 -3.74 1.00 -0.73
CA ARG A 108 -5.17 0.97 -1.02
C ARG A 108 -5.50 1.72 -2.32
N ARG A 109 -5.02 2.95 -2.45
CA ARG A 109 -5.21 3.76 -3.67
C ARG A 109 -4.64 3.09 -4.92
N LYS A 110 -3.52 2.38 -4.82
CA LYS A 110 -2.96 1.59 -5.92
C LYS A 110 -3.96 0.52 -6.35
N TYR A 111 -4.49 -0.27 -5.43
CA TYR A 111 -5.48 -1.31 -5.76
C TYR A 111 -6.74 -0.74 -6.40
N GLU A 112 -7.19 0.43 -5.93
CA GLU A 112 -8.40 1.11 -6.43
C GLU A 112 -8.20 1.70 -7.84
N LYS A 113 -7.11 2.46 -8.06
CA LYS A 113 -6.87 3.18 -9.32
C LYS A 113 -6.18 2.35 -10.40
N PHE A 114 -5.27 1.45 -10.02
CA PHE A 114 -4.35 0.76 -10.95
C PHE A 114 -4.25 -0.76 -10.70
N PRO A 115 -5.36 -1.51 -10.63
CA PRO A 115 -5.33 -2.97 -10.42
C PRO A 115 -4.66 -3.74 -11.57
N GLU A 116 -4.68 -3.20 -12.79
CA GLU A 116 -4.14 -3.80 -14.00
C GLU A 116 -2.62 -3.62 -14.16
N LEU A 117 -2.03 -2.62 -13.49
CA LEU A 117 -0.59 -2.39 -13.51
C LEU A 117 0.09 -3.26 -12.45
N ARG A 118 0.79 -4.30 -12.92
CA ARG A 118 1.33 -5.40 -12.08
C ARG A 118 2.84 -5.53 -12.15
N THR A 119 3.51 -4.59 -12.79
CA THR A 119 4.97 -4.56 -12.85
C THR A 119 5.50 -3.81 -11.65
N ALA A 120 6.37 -4.44 -10.88
CA ALA A 120 7.06 -3.83 -9.76
C ALA A 120 8.02 -2.74 -10.25
N ILE A 121 8.37 -1.85 -9.34
CA ILE A 121 9.30 -0.76 -9.58
C ILE A 121 10.58 -1.08 -8.81
N LYS A 122 11.70 -1.15 -9.54
CA LYS A 122 13.02 -1.40 -8.95
C LYS A 122 13.61 -0.13 -8.34
N ASP A 123 13.40 1.00 -9.02
CA ASP A 123 13.96 2.28 -8.62
C ASP A 123 13.16 3.45 -9.21
N VAL A 124 13.19 4.58 -8.51
CA VAL A 124 12.56 5.84 -8.90
C VAL A 124 13.55 6.99 -8.76
N SER A 125 13.44 7.97 -9.66
CA SER A 125 14.25 9.17 -9.58
C SER A 125 13.49 10.38 -10.08
N ALA A 126 13.56 11.47 -9.30
CA ALA A 126 13.12 12.77 -9.72
C ALA A 126 14.17 13.47 -10.58
N LEU A 127 13.73 13.97 -11.73
CA LEU A 127 14.56 14.64 -12.72
C LEU A 127 13.92 15.97 -13.09
N LEU A 128 14.74 16.99 -13.34
CA LEU A 128 14.27 18.23 -13.93
C LEU A 128 14.36 18.11 -15.46
N VAL A 129 13.22 18.23 -16.14
CA VAL A 129 13.13 18.19 -17.61
C VAL A 129 12.30 19.39 -18.05
N ALA A 130 12.90 20.26 -18.86
CA ALA A 130 12.26 21.49 -19.35
C ALA A 130 11.63 22.35 -18.22
N GLY A 131 12.33 22.45 -17.07
CA GLY A 131 11.87 23.23 -15.91
C GLY A 131 10.76 22.56 -15.09
N GLN A 132 10.33 21.35 -15.45
CA GLN A 132 9.33 20.58 -14.70
C GLN A 132 9.98 19.36 -14.05
N ALA A 133 9.56 19.04 -12.83
CA ALA A 133 9.93 17.78 -12.21
C ALA A 133 9.21 16.62 -12.92
N ARG A 134 9.97 15.61 -13.31
CA ARG A 134 9.50 14.38 -13.94
C ARG A 134 9.97 13.17 -13.15
N LEU A 135 9.12 12.16 -13.10
CA LEU A 135 9.46 10.86 -12.52
C LEU A 135 10.05 9.94 -13.59
N LYS A 136 11.22 9.37 -13.31
CA LYS A 136 11.77 8.24 -14.05
C LYS A 136 11.61 6.97 -13.23
N VAL A 137 11.12 5.91 -13.88
CA VAL A 137 10.89 4.60 -13.25
C VAL A 137 11.74 3.52 -13.91
N SER A 138 12.47 2.77 -13.09
CA SER A 138 13.12 1.52 -13.50
C SER A 138 12.21 0.33 -13.21
N LEU A 139 11.80 -0.39 -14.25
CA LEU A 139 10.91 -1.55 -14.11
C LEU A 139 11.61 -2.76 -13.49
N GLY A 140 10.93 -3.42 -12.55
CA GLY A 140 11.24 -4.73 -12.01
C GLY A 140 10.40 -5.84 -12.64
N ASP A 141 10.12 -6.89 -11.86
CA ASP A 141 9.37 -8.07 -12.32
C ASP A 141 7.89 -7.78 -12.51
N THR A 142 7.24 -8.52 -13.40
CA THR A 142 5.79 -8.44 -13.62
C THR A 142 5.11 -9.63 -12.96
N PHE A 143 4.14 -9.32 -12.10
CA PHE A 143 3.41 -10.31 -11.31
C PHE A 143 2.11 -10.73 -12.02
N PRO A 144 1.60 -11.95 -11.74
CA PRO A 144 0.27 -12.37 -12.19
C PRO A 144 -0.83 -11.48 -11.58
N ALA A 145 -2.07 -11.63 -12.05
CA ALA A 145 -3.22 -11.01 -11.38
C ALA A 145 -3.31 -11.58 -9.95
N MET A 146 -3.07 -10.74 -8.95
CA MET A 146 -3.29 -11.10 -7.55
C MET A 146 -4.73 -10.78 -7.17
N PRO A 147 -5.36 -11.57 -6.27
CA PRO A 147 -6.63 -11.19 -5.68
C PRO A 147 -6.50 -9.82 -5.02
N ILE A 148 -7.48 -8.94 -5.25
CA ILE A 148 -7.54 -7.65 -4.57
C ILE A 148 -7.89 -7.94 -3.10
N PRO A 149 -7.06 -7.55 -2.12
CA PRO A 149 -7.36 -7.75 -0.72
C PRO A 149 -8.68 -7.07 -0.32
N ASP A 150 -9.36 -7.65 0.66
CA ASP A 150 -10.53 -6.99 1.25
C ASP A 150 -10.08 -5.83 2.15
N PHE A 151 -10.36 -4.61 1.69
CA PHE A 151 -10.16 -3.36 2.44
C PHE A 151 -11.37 -3.02 3.32
N SER A 152 -12.38 -3.89 3.42
CA SER A 152 -13.37 -3.80 4.47
C SER A 152 -12.68 -4.11 5.79
N ASP A 153 -12.26 -3.07 6.51
CA ASP A 153 -11.71 -3.14 7.85
C ASP A 153 -12.83 -3.46 8.84
N LYS A 154 -13.52 -4.58 8.62
CA LYS A 154 -14.46 -5.12 9.61
C LYS A 154 -13.63 -5.41 10.85
N PRO A 155 -13.93 -4.79 12.00
CA PRO A 155 -13.22 -5.08 13.22
C PRO A 155 -13.27 -6.58 13.46
N THR A 156 -12.10 -7.23 13.51
CA THR A 156 -12.05 -8.64 13.89
C THR A 156 -12.81 -8.79 15.20
N PRO A 157 -13.86 -9.63 15.25
CA PRO A 157 -14.69 -9.66 16.43
C PRO A 157 -13.87 -10.04 17.66
N LEU A 158 -14.10 -9.35 18.78
CA LEU A 158 -13.34 -9.62 20.00
C LEU A 158 -13.63 -11.03 20.52
N MET A 159 -12.57 -11.73 20.88
CA MET A 159 -12.68 -13.02 21.56
C MET A 159 -13.28 -12.83 22.96
N PRO A 160 -14.01 -13.83 23.49
CA PRO A 160 -14.64 -13.76 24.80
C PRO A 160 -13.70 -13.29 25.92
N GLU A 161 -12.46 -13.79 25.90
CA GLU A 161 -11.42 -13.44 26.86
C GLU A 161 -10.98 -11.97 26.75
N GLN A 162 -10.89 -11.42 25.54
CA GLN A 162 -10.52 -10.02 25.33
C GLN A 162 -11.59 -9.08 25.89
N ILE A 163 -12.86 -9.41 25.70
CA ILE A 163 -13.99 -8.64 26.25
C ILE A 163 -13.95 -8.70 27.78
N LEU A 164 -13.71 -9.88 28.35
CA LEU A 164 -13.61 -10.09 29.79
C LEU A 164 -12.44 -9.29 30.39
N THR A 165 -11.26 -9.37 29.78
CA THR A 165 -10.05 -8.66 30.21
C THR A 165 -10.28 -7.16 30.16
N LYS A 166 -10.75 -6.63 29.03
CA LYS A 166 -11.04 -5.20 28.86
C LYS A 166 -12.07 -4.70 29.89
N ARG A 167 -13.12 -5.47 30.16
CA ARG A 167 -14.12 -5.13 31.18
C ARG A 167 -13.48 -5.04 32.58
N LYS A 168 -12.62 -6.00 32.92
CA LYS A 168 -11.95 -6.05 34.23
C LYS A 168 -10.93 -4.91 34.38
N GLU A 169 -10.18 -4.60 33.34
CA GLU A 169 -9.25 -3.45 33.31
C GLU A 169 -9.97 -2.13 33.59
N LEU A 170 -11.16 -1.95 33.04
CA LEU A 170 -12.01 -0.77 33.29
C LEU A 170 -12.71 -0.79 34.67
N GLY A 171 -12.57 -1.87 35.44
CA GLY A 171 -13.29 -2.06 36.71
C GLY A 171 -14.81 -2.17 36.53
N PHE A 172 -15.30 -2.56 35.36
CA PHE A 172 -16.73 -2.59 35.06
C PHE A 172 -17.37 -3.93 35.45
N SER A 173 -18.60 -3.87 35.99
CA SER A 173 -19.47 -5.05 36.03
C SER A 173 -20.07 -5.31 34.64
N GLN A 174 -20.61 -6.52 34.39
CA GLN A 174 -21.32 -6.79 33.12
C GLN A 174 -22.47 -5.80 32.90
N VAL A 175 -23.14 -5.36 33.97
CA VAL A 175 -24.21 -4.35 33.93
C VAL A 175 -23.67 -3.00 33.49
N LYS A 176 -22.54 -2.56 34.06
CA LYS A 176 -21.92 -1.28 33.72
C LYS A 176 -21.41 -1.25 32.28
N LEU A 177 -20.81 -2.35 31.81
CA LEU A 177 -20.42 -2.49 30.41
C LEU A 177 -21.63 -2.49 29.47
N ALA A 178 -22.70 -3.22 29.82
CA ALA A 178 -23.92 -3.26 29.03
C ALA A 178 -24.57 -1.87 28.90
N ALA A 179 -24.64 -1.13 30.01
CA ALA A 179 -25.15 0.24 30.03
C ALA A 179 -24.30 1.18 29.17
N ALA A 180 -22.97 1.12 29.28
CA ALA A 180 -22.07 1.96 28.50
C ALA A 180 -22.12 1.68 26.99
N LEU A 181 -22.44 0.44 26.60
CA LEU A 181 -22.59 0.04 25.19
C LEU A 181 -24.02 0.23 24.66
N GLY A 182 -25.02 0.45 25.54
CA GLY A 182 -26.44 0.52 25.17
C GLY A 182 -27.03 -0.84 24.79
N VAL A 183 -26.54 -1.94 25.38
CA VAL A 183 -26.97 -3.31 25.09
C VAL A 183 -27.51 -4.00 26.34
N SER A 184 -28.13 -5.17 26.20
CA SER A 184 -28.58 -5.95 27.35
C SER A 184 -27.42 -6.70 28.03
N VAL A 185 -27.52 -6.88 29.35
CA VAL A 185 -26.55 -7.66 30.14
C VAL A 185 -26.44 -9.10 29.64
N LYS A 186 -27.55 -9.68 29.18
CA LYS A 186 -27.59 -11.03 28.57
C LYS A 186 -26.71 -11.12 27.32
N LYS A 187 -26.63 -10.04 26.54
CA LYS A 187 -25.78 -9.95 25.34
C LYS A 187 -24.30 -9.97 25.71
N VAL A 188 -23.90 -9.16 26.69
CA VAL A 188 -22.53 -9.14 27.23
C VAL A 188 -22.13 -10.50 27.81
N SER A 189 -23.02 -11.12 28.60
CA SER A 189 -22.79 -12.46 29.14
C SER A 189 -22.66 -13.55 28.07
N ALA A 190 -23.36 -13.41 26.93
CA ALA A 190 -23.23 -14.33 25.81
C ALA A 190 -21.89 -14.16 25.10
N TRP A 191 -21.41 -12.91 24.95
CA TRP A 191 -20.09 -12.61 24.39
C TRP A 191 -18.94 -13.15 25.24
N GLU A 192 -18.95 -12.89 26.55
CA GLU A 192 -17.90 -13.37 27.48
C GLU A 192 -17.86 -14.90 27.60
N ARG A 193 -18.90 -15.61 27.16
CA ARG A 193 -18.97 -17.08 27.13
C ARG A 193 -18.83 -17.67 25.73
N GLY A 194 -18.58 -16.86 24.71
CA GLY A 194 -18.45 -17.31 23.32
C GLY A 194 -19.73 -17.85 22.68
N LYS A 195 -20.90 -17.60 23.29
CA LYS A 195 -22.20 -18.01 22.72
C LYS A 195 -22.70 -17.08 21.63
N ALA A 196 -22.15 -15.86 21.57
CA ALA A 196 -22.43 -14.87 20.56
C ALA A 196 -21.19 -14.01 20.36
N VAL A 197 -21.18 -13.24 19.28
CA VAL A 197 -20.08 -12.36 18.90
C VAL A 197 -20.62 -10.92 18.79
N PRO A 198 -19.93 -9.89 19.30
CA PRO A 198 -20.35 -8.50 19.13
C PRO A 198 -20.30 -8.09 17.65
N ASN A 199 -21.19 -7.20 17.22
CA ASN A 199 -21.14 -6.64 15.87
C ASN A 199 -20.01 -5.59 15.74
N GLU A 200 -19.82 -5.06 14.53
CA GLU A 200 -18.73 -4.13 14.22
C GLU A 200 -18.75 -2.88 15.12
N VAL A 201 -19.93 -2.28 15.30
CA VAL A 201 -20.12 -1.08 16.15
C VAL A 201 -19.82 -1.37 17.62
N GLU A 202 -20.29 -2.50 18.13
CA GLU A 202 -20.07 -2.94 19.51
C GLU A 202 -18.58 -3.25 19.75
N THR A 203 -17.93 -3.90 18.78
CA THR A 203 -16.51 -4.21 18.83
C THR A 203 -15.65 -2.95 18.86
N MET A 204 -15.95 -1.97 18.01
CA MET A 204 -15.26 -0.67 18.03
C MET A 204 -15.47 0.06 19.35
N LYS A 205 -16.72 0.11 19.86
CA LYS A 205 -17.02 0.75 21.14
C LYS A 205 -16.21 0.12 22.27
N ILE A 206 -16.16 -1.21 22.38
CA ILE A 206 -15.39 -1.91 23.41
C ILE A 206 -13.89 -1.62 23.30
N ARG A 207 -13.33 -1.61 22.08
CA ARG A 207 -11.89 -1.31 21.87
C ARG A 207 -11.53 0.12 22.29
N ASN A 208 -12.40 1.08 21.99
CA ASN A 208 -12.15 2.50 22.24
C ASN A 208 -12.47 2.94 23.68
N MET A 209 -12.99 2.06 24.54
CA MET A 209 -13.17 2.39 25.96
C MET A 209 -11.81 2.46 26.65
N VAL A 210 -11.57 3.59 27.33
CA VAL A 210 -10.41 3.84 28.18
C VAL A 210 -10.88 4.06 29.62
N SER A 211 -10.01 3.73 30.59
CA SER A 211 -10.32 3.84 32.04
C SER A 211 -10.40 5.28 32.49
#